data_AF-A0A120JVL9-F1
#
_entry.id   AF-A0A120JVL9-F1
#
_cell.length_a   1.000
_cell.length_b   1.000
_cell.length_c   1.000
_cell.angle_alpha   90.00
_cell.angle_beta   90.00
_cell.angle_gamma   90.00
#
_symmetry.space_group_name_H-M   'P 1'
#
loop_
_entity.id
_entity.type
_entity.pdbx_description
1 polymer ?
#
loop_
_entity_poly.entity_id
_entity_poly.type
_entity_poly.pdbx_seq_one_letter_code
_entity_poly.pdbx_strand_id
1 'polypeptide(L)'
;MKRSMSRTLLMPALLAVAIAPLSLAATAGQGDKGWSEQRQALFERAGLDEETRAALEEAHDEHRQALRELHQQHRERMDEILDEDEREALREAKREMRQEHHGERQGYGRQGFPQRLSTLVDSWDLSDEEREELTELRQSLYADMRELREQSFDSREERREAWQALRDEHQEALGEVLSEEQIEAMKAMMQPQGHKGHGKAHGQKHDR
;
A
#
# COMPACT_ATOMS: atom_id res chain seq x y z
N MET A 1 21.52 -45.70 -51.98
CA MET A 1 21.91 -44.37 -52.50
C MET A 1 22.00 -43.41 -51.32
N LYS A 2 23.17 -42.80 -51.14
CA LYS A 2 23.55 -41.96 -50.00
C LYS A 2 22.91 -40.58 -50.15
N ARG A 3 22.24 -40.06 -49.11
CA ARG A 3 22.01 -38.61 -48.96
C ARG A 3 22.61 -38.17 -47.64
N SER A 4 23.46 -37.16 -47.77
CA SER A 4 24.46 -36.65 -46.86
C SER A 4 23.88 -35.94 -45.64
N MET A 5 24.54 -36.15 -44.50
CA MET A 5 24.47 -35.27 -43.33
C MET A 5 25.02 -33.89 -43.67
N SER A 6 24.31 -32.83 -43.28
CA SER A 6 24.88 -31.50 -43.07
C SER A 6 24.73 -31.13 -41.60
N ARG A 7 25.83 -31.30 -40.86
CA ARG A 7 26.05 -30.72 -39.54
C ARG A 7 26.36 -29.23 -39.73
N THR A 8 25.55 -28.37 -39.14
CA THR A 8 25.95 -27.00 -38.78
C THR A 8 25.66 -26.81 -37.30
N LEU A 9 26.73 -26.95 -36.52
CA LEU A 9 26.85 -26.49 -35.15
C LEU A 9 27.01 -24.97 -35.18
N LEU A 10 26.07 -24.23 -34.59
CA LEU A 10 26.33 -22.88 -34.08
C LEU A 10 25.92 -22.87 -32.61
N MET A 11 26.93 -22.65 -31.77
CA MET A 11 26.89 -22.67 -30.31
C MET A 11 26.02 -21.55 -29.74
N PRO A 12 25.43 -21.75 -28.54
CA PRO A 12 24.82 -20.68 -27.77
C PRO A 12 25.93 -19.92 -27.02
N ALA A 13 26.15 -18.65 -27.34
CA ALA A 13 26.97 -17.77 -26.52
C ALA A 13 26.11 -17.29 -25.34
N LEU A 14 26.29 -17.93 -24.18
CA LEU A 14 25.80 -17.44 -22.88
C LEU A 14 26.62 -16.20 -22.50
N LEU A 15 26.08 -15.01 -22.76
CA LEU A 15 26.64 -13.75 -22.25
C LEU A 15 25.96 -13.45 -20.91
N ALA A 16 26.56 -13.95 -19.84
CA ALA A 16 26.13 -13.70 -18.47
C ALA A 16 26.54 -12.28 -18.04
N VAL A 17 25.64 -11.31 -18.20
CA VAL A 17 25.75 -10.00 -17.56
C VAL A 17 25.26 -10.14 -16.11
N ALA A 18 26.19 -10.06 -15.17
CA ALA A 18 25.89 -10.05 -13.75
C ALA A 18 25.29 -8.70 -13.33
N ILE A 19 23.97 -8.55 -13.48
CA ILE A 19 23.23 -7.44 -12.89
C ILE A 19 22.95 -7.79 -11.42
N ALA A 20 23.61 -7.11 -10.49
CA ALA A 20 23.32 -7.21 -9.07
C ALA A 20 21.87 -6.75 -8.80
N PRO A 21 21.07 -7.45 -7.97
CA PRO A 21 19.70 -7.06 -7.71
C PRO A 21 19.66 -5.90 -6.70
N LEU A 22 19.65 -4.67 -7.19
CA LEU A 22 19.17 -3.54 -6.41
C LEU A 22 17.64 -3.60 -6.39
N SER A 23 17.10 -4.21 -5.34
CA SER A 23 15.66 -4.28 -5.09
C SER A 23 15.12 -2.89 -4.73
N LEU A 24 14.74 -2.10 -5.73
CA LEU A 24 13.97 -0.88 -5.54
C LEU A 24 12.49 -1.24 -5.42
N ALA A 25 11.89 -0.95 -4.27
CA ALA A 25 10.48 -1.17 -4.02
C ALA A 25 9.63 -0.15 -4.80
N ALA A 26 8.75 -0.65 -5.67
CA ALA A 26 7.79 0.16 -6.41
C ALA A 26 6.57 0.48 -5.54
N THR A 27 6.28 1.77 -5.32
CA THR A 27 5.02 2.24 -4.75
C THR A 27 4.08 2.62 -5.88
N ALA A 28 3.09 1.78 -6.19
CA ALA A 28 2.09 2.09 -7.21
C ALA A 28 1.10 3.15 -6.71
N GLY A 29 0.86 4.20 -7.50
CA GLY A 29 -0.34 5.04 -7.38
C GLY A 29 -0.23 6.43 -8.01
N GLN A 30 -1.02 6.64 -9.07
CA GLN A 30 -1.53 7.92 -9.59
C GLN A 30 -0.83 8.51 -10.84
N GLY A 31 -1.43 8.22 -12.00
CA GLY A 31 -1.35 9.05 -13.21
C GLY A 31 -0.09 8.88 -14.03
N ASP A 32 -0.21 8.31 -15.22
CA ASP A 32 0.88 7.99 -16.17
C ASP A 32 1.87 9.14 -16.43
N LYS A 33 1.47 10.40 -16.19
CA LYS A 33 2.33 11.60 -16.30
C LYS A 33 3.08 11.98 -15.02
N GLY A 34 2.48 11.78 -13.84
CA GLY A 34 3.12 12.09 -12.57
C GLY A 34 4.20 11.06 -12.20
N TRP A 35 4.01 9.81 -12.62
CA TRP A 35 4.96 8.74 -12.35
C TRP A 35 6.30 8.92 -13.09
N SER A 36 6.27 9.38 -14.34
CA SER A 36 7.49 9.66 -15.12
C SER A 36 8.28 10.82 -14.54
N GLU A 37 7.58 11.91 -14.17
CA GLU A 37 8.20 13.10 -13.56
C GLU A 37 8.78 12.78 -12.18
N GLN A 38 8.04 12.04 -11.35
CA GLN A 38 8.51 11.59 -10.04
C GLN A 38 9.72 10.65 -10.16
N ARG A 39 9.74 9.78 -11.16
CA ARG A 39 10.86 8.87 -11.41
C ARG A 39 12.12 9.62 -11.89
N GLN A 40 11.98 10.63 -12.74
CA GLN A 40 13.09 11.49 -13.15
C GLN A 40 13.67 12.25 -11.96
N ALA A 41 12.83 12.84 -11.11
CA ALA A 41 13.27 13.51 -9.89
C ALA A 41 13.99 12.57 -8.92
N LEU A 42 13.57 11.30 -8.83
CA LEU A 42 14.26 10.29 -8.02
C LEU A 42 15.65 9.97 -8.57
N PHE A 43 15.81 9.87 -9.89
CA PHE A 43 17.11 9.61 -10.50
C PHE A 43 18.08 10.79 -10.35
N GLU A 44 17.58 12.02 -10.49
CA GLU A 44 18.36 13.23 -10.23
C GLU A 44 18.82 13.29 -8.76
N ARG A 45 17.91 12.99 -7.82
CA ARG A 45 18.24 12.91 -6.39
C ARG A 45 19.26 11.82 -6.08
N ALA A 46 19.20 10.69 -6.79
CA ALA A 46 20.15 9.59 -6.65
C ALA A 46 21.50 9.88 -7.35
N GLY A 47 21.63 11.00 -8.05
CA GLY A 47 22.86 11.37 -8.76
C GLY A 47 23.19 10.45 -9.93
N LEU A 48 22.18 9.82 -10.53
CA LEU A 48 22.37 8.95 -11.69
C LEU A 48 22.66 9.78 -12.94
N ASP A 49 23.72 9.45 -13.65
CA ASP A 49 24.03 10.07 -14.94
C ASP A 49 22.97 9.73 -15.99
N GLU A 50 23.02 10.45 -17.11
CA GLU A 50 22.05 10.31 -18.21
C GLU A 50 22.11 8.92 -18.87
N GLU A 51 23.30 8.35 -18.99
CA GLU A 51 23.52 7.03 -19.59
C GLU A 51 22.85 5.93 -18.75
N THR A 52 23.06 5.95 -17.43
CA THR A 52 22.46 5.00 -16.48
C THR A 52 20.95 5.17 -16.42
N ARG A 53 20.45 6.40 -16.49
CA ARG A 53 19.01 6.69 -16.56
C ARG A 53 18.37 6.11 -17.83
N ALA A 54 19.00 6.32 -18.98
CA ALA A 54 18.52 5.80 -20.26
C ALA A 54 18.51 4.25 -20.25
N ALA A 55 19.56 3.61 -19.76
CA ALA A 55 19.63 2.16 -19.65
C ALA A 55 18.54 1.57 -18.72
N LEU A 56 18.21 2.23 -17.62
CA LEU A 56 17.13 1.82 -16.72
C LEU A 56 15.75 2.01 -17.32
N GLU A 57 15.56 3.03 -18.16
CA GLU A 57 14.32 3.25 -18.88
C GLU A 57 14.10 2.17 -19.93
N GLU A 58 15.14 1.89 -20.74
CA GLU A 58 15.13 0.80 -21.73
C GLU A 58 14.83 -0.55 -21.07
N ALA A 59 15.51 -0.92 -19.99
CA ALA A 59 15.26 -2.17 -19.28
C ALA A 59 13.82 -2.26 -18.73
N HIS A 60 13.25 -1.14 -18.28
CA HIS A 60 11.85 -1.11 -17.84
C HIS A 60 10.89 -1.26 -19.02
N ASP A 61 11.20 -0.68 -20.17
CA ASP A 61 10.38 -0.78 -21.37
C ASP A 61 10.38 -2.19 -21.93
N GLU A 62 11.55 -2.82 -22.00
CA GLU A 62 11.69 -4.24 -22.31
C GLU A 62 10.90 -5.11 -21.34
N HIS A 63 11.00 -4.86 -20.02
CA HIS A 63 10.23 -5.60 -19.03
C HIS A 63 8.72 -5.42 -19.21
N ARG A 64 8.26 -4.18 -19.47
CA ARG A 64 6.85 -3.88 -19.75
C ARG A 64 6.37 -4.60 -21.01
N GLN A 65 7.18 -4.66 -22.05
CA GLN A 65 6.86 -5.38 -23.29
C GLN A 65 6.78 -6.90 -23.02
N ALA A 66 7.78 -7.47 -22.37
CA ALA A 66 7.80 -8.89 -22.00
C ALA A 66 6.58 -9.29 -21.15
N LEU A 67 6.17 -8.47 -20.18
CA LEU A 67 4.95 -8.72 -19.40
C LEU A 67 3.67 -8.65 -20.24
N ARG A 68 3.59 -7.72 -21.21
CA ARG A 68 2.43 -7.66 -22.13
C ARG A 68 2.34 -8.90 -22.99
N GLU A 69 3.47 -9.35 -23.55
CA GLU A 69 3.53 -10.59 -24.33
C GLU A 69 3.17 -11.80 -23.49
N LEU A 70 3.71 -11.90 -22.27
CA LEU A 70 3.38 -12.97 -21.33
C LEU A 70 1.89 -12.98 -20.98
N HIS A 71 1.28 -11.83 -20.72
CA HIS A 71 -0.15 -11.73 -20.45
C HIS A 71 -1.01 -12.12 -21.66
N GLN A 72 -0.57 -11.76 -22.88
CA GLN A 72 -1.25 -12.18 -24.11
C GLN A 72 -1.18 -13.69 -24.29
N GLN A 73 0.01 -14.29 -24.19
CA GLN A 73 0.19 -15.74 -24.26
C GLN A 73 -0.62 -16.46 -23.17
N HIS A 74 -0.64 -15.92 -21.94
CA HIS A 74 -1.46 -16.47 -20.87
C HIS A 74 -2.95 -16.41 -21.23
N ARG A 75 -3.41 -15.30 -21.79
CA ARG A 75 -4.81 -15.15 -22.23
C ARG A 75 -5.17 -16.13 -23.34
N GLU A 76 -4.32 -16.28 -24.35
CA GLU A 76 -4.52 -17.25 -25.43
C GLU A 76 -4.59 -18.67 -24.88
N ARG A 77 -3.68 -19.04 -23.98
CA ARG A 77 -3.72 -20.33 -23.30
C ARG A 77 -4.99 -20.53 -22.48
N MET A 78 -5.51 -19.47 -21.86
CA MET A 78 -6.79 -19.54 -21.15
C MET A 78 -7.95 -19.75 -22.11
N ASP A 79 -7.91 -19.15 -23.30
CA ASP A 79 -8.92 -19.30 -24.35
C ASP A 79 -8.85 -20.68 -25.05
N GLU A 80 -7.71 -21.36 -24.99
CA GLU A 80 -7.57 -22.77 -25.41
C GLU A 80 -8.14 -23.76 -24.38
N ILE A 81 -8.12 -23.41 -23.10
CA ILE A 81 -8.51 -24.31 -22.00
C ILE A 81 -9.98 -24.11 -21.61
N LEU A 82 -10.42 -22.86 -21.56
CA LEU A 82 -11.75 -22.47 -21.12
C LEU A 82 -12.53 -21.87 -22.28
N ASP A 83 -13.78 -22.29 -22.43
CA ASP A 83 -14.70 -21.59 -23.32
C ASP A 83 -15.18 -20.26 -22.71
N GLU A 84 -15.97 -19.50 -23.48
CA GLU A 84 -16.45 -18.19 -23.05
C GLU A 84 -17.30 -18.27 -21.78
N ASP A 85 -18.16 -19.28 -21.68
CA ASP A 85 -19.11 -19.44 -20.58
C ASP A 85 -18.36 -19.82 -19.28
N GLU A 86 -17.39 -20.74 -19.35
CA GLU A 86 -16.52 -21.10 -18.22
C GLU A 86 -15.67 -19.92 -17.75
N ARG A 87 -15.22 -19.07 -18.68
CA ARG A 87 -14.43 -17.88 -18.38
C ARG A 87 -15.26 -16.79 -17.70
N GLU A 88 -16.49 -16.57 -18.17
CA GLU A 88 -17.46 -15.66 -17.54
C GLU A 88 -17.74 -16.13 -16.10
N ALA A 89 -18.04 -17.42 -15.91
CA ALA A 89 -18.29 -18.01 -14.59
C ALA A 89 -17.08 -17.86 -13.64
N LEU A 90 -15.86 -18.09 -14.14
CA LEU A 90 -14.64 -17.90 -13.33
C LEU A 90 -14.40 -16.43 -12.95
N ARG A 91 -14.73 -15.48 -13.84
CA ARG A 91 -14.64 -14.04 -13.54
C ARG A 91 -15.66 -13.63 -12.50
N GLU A 92 -16.89 -14.12 -12.61
CA GLU A 92 -17.96 -13.87 -11.65
C GLU A 92 -17.59 -14.41 -10.26
N ALA A 93 -17.17 -15.68 -10.17
CA ALA A 93 -16.72 -16.28 -8.91
C ALA A 93 -15.56 -15.49 -8.26
N LYS A 94 -14.57 -15.04 -9.05
CA LYS A 94 -13.48 -14.18 -8.55
C LYS A 94 -14.00 -12.83 -8.04
N ARG A 95 -14.99 -12.26 -8.72
CA ARG A 95 -15.60 -10.98 -8.34
C ARG A 95 -16.42 -11.13 -7.05
N GLU A 96 -17.16 -12.22 -6.89
CA GLU A 96 -17.89 -12.56 -5.67
C GLU A 96 -16.93 -12.78 -4.50
N MET A 97 -15.93 -13.64 -4.66
CA MET A 97 -14.90 -13.88 -3.64
C MET A 97 -14.18 -12.59 -3.22
N ARG A 98 -13.91 -11.67 -4.15
CA ARG A 98 -13.37 -10.35 -3.80
C ARG A 98 -14.38 -9.52 -3.00
N GLN A 99 -15.65 -9.49 -3.39
CA GLN A 99 -16.69 -8.77 -2.65
C GLN A 99 -16.90 -9.35 -1.26
N GLU A 100 -16.88 -10.68 -1.11
CA GLU A 100 -16.90 -11.37 0.17
C GLU A 100 -15.70 -10.98 1.01
N HIS A 101 -14.47 -11.10 0.50
CA HIS A 101 -13.28 -10.69 1.25
C HIS A 101 -13.24 -9.20 1.59
N HIS A 102 -13.78 -8.33 0.73
CA HIS A 102 -13.94 -6.91 1.04
C HIS A 102 -15.01 -6.68 2.11
N GLY A 103 -16.12 -7.42 2.07
CA GLY A 103 -17.18 -7.41 3.08
C GLY A 103 -16.72 -7.96 4.42
N GLU A 104 -15.96 -9.05 4.43
CA GLU A 104 -15.34 -9.66 5.61
C GLU A 104 -14.30 -8.72 6.24
N ARG A 105 -13.41 -8.12 5.44
CA ARG A 105 -12.46 -7.11 5.95
C ARG A 105 -13.14 -5.85 6.46
N GLN A 106 -14.22 -5.39 5.82
CA GLN A 106 -15.00 -4.26 6.31
C GLN A 106 -15.80 -4.62 7.58
N GLY A 107 -16.31 -5.85 7.70
CA GLY A 107 -17.05 -6.34 8.85
C GLY A 107 -16.19 -6.45 10.13
N TYR A 108 -15.00 -7.04 10.02
CA TYR A 108 -14.06 -7.16 11.16
C TYR A 108 -13.38 -5.85 11.55
N GLY A 109 -13.23 -4.89 10.61
CA GLY A 109 -12.65 -3.57 10.88
C GLY A 109 -13.62 -2.57 11.50
N ARG A 110 -14.91 -2.59 11.10
CA ARG A 110 -15.89 -1.55 11.45
C ARG A 110 -16.63 -1.80 12.78
N GLN A 111 -16.81 -3.06 13.17
CA GLN A 111 -17.44 -3.46 14.45
C GLN A 111 -16.44 -3.95 15.51
N GLY A 112 -15.14 -3.89 15.24
CA GLY A 112 -14.13 -4.27 16.22
C GLY A 112 -13.65 -3.11 17.06
N PHE A 113 -13.54 -1.92 16.45
CA PHE A 113 -12.94 -0.75 17.07
C PHE A 113 -13.87 -0.06 18.10
N PRO A 114 -15.14 0.24 17.78
CA PRO A 114 -16.03 0.88 18.75
C PRO A 114 -16.21 0.05 20.04
N GLN A 115 -16.27 -1.27 19.90
CA GLN A 115 -16.41 -2.23 20.98
C GLN A 115 -15.15 -2.29 21.84
N ARG A 116 -13.97 -2.39 21.22
CA ARG A 116 -12.69 -2.36 21.92
C ARG A 116 -12.47 -1.04 22.65
N LEU A 117 -12.83 0.09 22.04
CA LEU A 117 -12.74 1.40 22.66
C LEU A 117 -13.71 1.52 23.84
N SER A 118 -14.96 1.05 23.69
CA SER A 118 -15.91 0.99 24.82
C SER A 118 -15.35 0.18 25.98
N THR A 119 -14.83 -1.02 25.73
CA THR A 119 -14.22 -1.85 26.78
C THR A 119 -13.03 -1.18 27.46
N LEU A 120 -12.20 -0.45 26.71
CA LEU A 120 -11.08 0.29 27.28
C LEU A 120 -11.56 1.45 28.17
N VAL A 121 -12.52 2.26 27.69
CA VAL A 121 -13.11 3.34 28.48
C VAL A 121 -13.83 2.78 29.72
N ASP A 122 -14.49 1.63 29.60
CA ASP A 122 -15.13 0.95 30.71
C ASP A 122 -14.14 0.51 31.80
N SER A 123 -12.89 0.24 31.43
CA SER A 123 -11.83 -0.15 32.37
C SER A 123 -11.22 1.01 33.17
N TRP A 124 -11.58 2.26 32.84
CA TRP A 124 -11.01 3.45 33.45
C TRP A 124 -11.81 3.98 34.66
N ASP A 125 -12.90 3.30 35.03
CA ASP A 125 -13.75 3.67 36.17
C ASP A 125 -14.15 5.17 36.18
N LEU A 126 -14.33 5.76 34.98
CA LEU A 126 -14.77 7.15 34.81
C LEU A 126 -16.17 7.35 35.39
N SER A 127 -16.39 8.53 35.99
CA SER A 127 -17.71 9.01 36.41
C SER A 127 -18.67 9.16 35.24
N ASP A 128 -19.97 9.24 35.54
CA ASP A 128 -21.00 9.46 34.53
C ASP A 128 -20.81 10.82 33.85
N GLU A 129 -20.41 11.85 34.60
CA GLU A 129 -20.08 13.16 34.06
C GLU A 129 -18.88 13.12 33.09
N GLU A 130 -17.76 12.47 33.45
CA GLU A 130 -16.58 12.34 32.58
C GLU A 130 -16.88 11.51 31.32
N ARG A 131 -17.78 10.53 31.41
CA ARG A 131 -18.21 9.72 30.25
C ARG A 131 -19.07 10.51 29.28
N GLU A 132 -19.94 11.37 29.79
CA GLU A 132 -20.76 12.26 28.97
C GLU A 132 -19.85 13.28 28.26
N GLU A 133 -18.93 13.91 28.98
CA GLU A 133 -17.97 14.89 28.42
C GLU A 133 -17.08 14.25 27.35
N LEU A 134 -16.56 13.04 27.58
CA LEU A 134 -15.81 12.28 26.58
C LEU A 134 -16.65 11.95 25.33
N THR A 135 -17.95 11.68 25.52
CA THR A 135 -18.88 11.40 24.43
C THR A 135 -19.14 12.64 23.59
N GLU A 136 -19.34 13.80 24.23
CA GLU A 136 -19.51 15.10 23.58
C GLU A 136 -18.24 15.49 22.80
N LEU A 137 -17.07 15.38 23.41
CA LEU A 137 -15.77 15.63 22.77
C LEU A 137 -15.55 14.78 21.51
N ARG A 138 -16.00 13.52 21.53
CA ARG A 138 -15.94 12.66 20.35
C ARG A 138 -16.90 13.12 19.25
N GLN A 139 -18.10 13.57 19.62
CA GLN A 139 -19.10 14.04 18.66
C GLN A 139 -18.66 15.35 18.00
N SER A 140 -18.09 16.29 18.76
CA SER A 140 -17.54 17.54 18.22
C SER A 140 -16.42 17.25 17.23
N LEU A 141 -15.44 16.39 17.60
CA LEU A 141 -14.37 16.00 16.68
C LEU A 141 -14.91 15.44 15.35
N TYR A 142 -15.94 14.59 15.38
CA TYR A 142 -16.52 14.07 14.13
C TYR A 142 -17.21 15.15 13.30
N ALA A 143 -17.86 16.13 13.94
CA ALA A 143 -18.45 17.28 13.26
C ALA A 143 -17.37 18.15 12.62
N ASP A 144 -16.32 18.48 13.36
CA ASP A 144 -15.21 19.33 12.90
C ASP A 144 -14.43 18.65 11.77
N MET A 145 -14.13 17.35 11.90
CA MET A 145 -13.51 16.57 10.83
C MET A 145 -14.36 16.54 9.56
N ARG A 146 -15.69 16.54 9.70
CA ARG A 146 -16.61 16.58 8.55
C ARG A 146 -16.59 17.96 7.90
N GLU A 147 -16.69 19.03 8.68
CA GLU A 147 -16.63 20.41 8.20
C GLU A 147 -15.30 20.67 7.48
N LEU A 148 -14.18 20.27 8.08
CA LEU A 148 -12.85 20.39 7.51
C LEU A 148 -12.67 19.59 6.20
N ARG A 149 -13.46 18.53 6.01
CA ARG A 149 -13.47 17.73 4.77
C ARG A 149 -14.32 18.36 3.67
N GLU A 150 -15.32 19.15 4.04
CA GLU A 150 -16.20 19.90 3.13
C GLU A 150 -15.57 21.25 2.74
N GLN A 151 -14.64 21.78 3.55
CA GLN A 151 -13.88 22.99 3.28
C GLN A 151 -12.89 22.83 2.10
N SER A 152 -12.78 23.88 1.27
CA SER A 152 -11.75 24.03 0.26
C SER A 152 -10.53 24.76 0.81
N PHE A 153 -9.33 24.31 0.44
CA PHE A 153 -8.06 24.93 0.81
C PHE A 153 -7.30 25.36 -0.43
N ASP A 154 -6.52 26.43 -0.32
CA ASP A 154 -5.71 26.96 -1.41
C ASP A 154 -4.44 26.13 -1.63
N SER A 155 -4.03 25.36 -0.61
CA SER A 155 -2.87 24.46 -0.70
C SER A 155 -3.02 23.17 0.10
N ARG A 156 -2.16 22.19 -0.22
CA ARG A 156 -2.04 20.96 0.58
C ARG A 156 -1.45 21.23 1.97
N GLU A 157 -0.62 22.26 2.09
CA GLU A 157 0.03 22.64 3.35
C GLU A 157 -0.99 23.26 4.31
N GLU A 158 -1.78 24.22 3.84
CA GLU A 158 -2.87 24.82 4.61
C GLU A 158 -3.88 23.77 5.07
N ARG A 159 -4.27 22.84 4.19
CA ARG A 159 -5.09 21.69 4.58
C ARG A 159 -4.41 20.90 5.70
N ARG A 160 -3.12 20.60 5.59
CA ARG A 160 -2.38 19.83 6.59
C ARG A 160 -2.33 20.56 7.93
N GLU A 161 -2.07 21.86 7.93
CA GLU A 161 -2.05 22.70 9.13
C GLU A 161 -3.41 22.71 9.82
N ALA A 162 -4.50 22.85 9.07
CA ALA A 162 -5.85 22.82 9.64
C ALA A 162 -6.19 21.44 10.24
N TRP A 163 -5.76 20.35 9.61
CA TRP A 163 -5.87 19.00 10.18
C TRP A 163 -4.99 18.79 11.41
N GLN A 164 -3.87 19.50 11.51
CA GLN A 164 -2.98 19.45 12.67
C GLN A 164 -3.57 20.25 13.84
N ALA A 165 -4.02 21.48 13.61
CA ALA A 165 -4.70 22.30 14.61
C ALA A 165 -5.89 21.57 15.24
N LEU A 166 -6.76 20.97 14.41
CA LEU A 166 -7.89 20.16 14.90
C LEU A 166 -7.45 19.00 15.81
N ARG A 167 -6.33 18.36 15.50
CA ARG A 167 -5.81 17.25 16.31
C ARG A 167 -5.23 17.75 17.63
N ASP A 168 -4.53 18.88 17.60
CA ASP A 168 -3.89 19.47 18.78
C ASP A 168 -4.98 19.99 19.74
N GLU A 169 -5.99 20.69 19.25
CA GLU A 169 -7.17 21.14 20.02
C GLU A 169 -7.91 19.96 20.65
N HIS A 170 -8.16 18.90 19.89
CA HIS A 170 -8.82 17.71 20.42
C HIS A 170 -7.95 16.97 21.46
N GLN A 171 -6.64 16.96 21.29
CA GLN A 171 -5.73 16.34 22.25
C GLN A 171 -5.68 17.13 23.57
N GLU A 172 -5.73 18.46 23.50
CA GLU A 172 -5.83 19.33 24.68
C GLU A 172 -7.15 19.08 25.42
N ALA A 173 -8.28 19.08 24.71
CA ALA A 173 -9.58 18.83 25.31
C ALA A 173 -9.72 17.42 25.93
N LEU A 174 -9.11 16.40 25.30
CA LEU A 174 -9.03 15.06 25.90
C LEU A 174 -8.21 15.06 27.20
N GLY A 175 -7.19 15.91 27.33
CA GLY A 175 -6.37 16.04 28.54
C GLY A 175 -7.09 16.65 29.74
N GLU A 176 -8.23 17.29 29.53
CA GLU A 176 -9.07 17.80 30.62
C GLU A 176 -9.88 16.68 31.29
N VAL A 177 -10.24 15.64 30.52
CA VAL A 177 -11.09 14.52 30.98
C VAL A 177 -10.30 13.25 31.27
N LEU A 178 -9.23 13.00 30.51
CA LEU A 178 -8.44 11.78 30.59
C LEU A 178 -6.99 12.09 30.98
N SER A 179 -6.38 11.18 31.73
CA SER A 179 -4.96 11.23 32.02
C SER A 179 -4.13 10.97 30.76
N GLU A 180 -2.89 11.46 30.76
CA GLU A 180 -1.95 11.23 29.65
C GLU A 180 -1.74 9.74 29.35
N GLU A 181 -1.75 8.89 30.39
CA GLU A 181 -1.65 7.43 30.27
C GLU A 181 -2.87 6.81 29.56
N GLN A 182 -4.07 7.30 29.85
CA GLN A 182 -5.32 6.87 29.22
C GLN A 182 -5.37 7.31 27.75
N ILE A 183 -4.92 8.54 27.45
CA ILE A 183 -4.80 9.08 26.09
C ILE A 183 -3.82 8.23 25.27
N GLU A 184 -2.66 7.88 25.83
CA GLU A 184 -1.69 7.03 25.14
C GLU A 184 -2.21 5.59 24.94
N ALA A 185 -2.93 5.02 25.91
CA ALA A 185 -3.59 3.73 25.74
C ALA A 185 -4.63 3.75 24.60
N MET A 186 -5.41 4.84 24.49
CA MET A 186 -6.35 5.04 23.40
C MET A 186 -5.64 5.17 22.05
N LYS A 187 -4.59 6.01 21.96
CA LYS A 187 -3.79 6.19 20.75
C LYS A 187 -3.16 4.88 20.30
N ALA A 188 -2.59 4.10 21.22
CA ALA A 188 -1.97 2.80 20.91
C ALA A 188 -2.97 1.80 20.33
N MET A 189 -4.24 1.86 20.75
CA MET A 189 -5.33 1.07 20.16
C MET A 189 -5.73 1.56 18.76
N MET A 190 -5.67 2.87 18.52
CA MET A 190 -6.01 3.51 17.24
C MET A 190 -4.90 3.38 16.19
N GLN A 191 -3.65 3.20 16.61
CA GLN A 191 -2.57 2.89 15.69
C GLN A 191 -2.90 1.57 15.00
N PRO A 192 -2.93 1.51 13.65
CA PRO A 192 -3.04 0.24 12.97
C PRO A 192 -1.89 -0.63 13.49
N GLN A 193 -2.21 -1.74 14.16
CA GLN A 193 -1.20 -2.73 14.50
C GLN A 193 -0.48 -3.04 13.19
N GLY A 194 0.74 -2.53 13.08
CA GLY A 194 1.45 -2.54 11.82
C GLY A 194 1.40 -3.95 11.28
N HIS A 195 1.01 -4.07 10.00
CA HIS A 195 1.57 -5.13 9.19
C HIS A 195 3.07 -5.12 9.47
N LYS A 196 3.55 -6.08 10.27
CA LYS A 196 4.95 -6.46 10.30
C LYS A 196 5.25 -6.91 8.88
N GLY A 197 5.65 -5.95 8.05
CA GLY A 197 6.33 -6.26 6.81
C GLY A 197 7.53 -7.12 7.19
N HIS A 198 7.56 -8.33 6.63
CA HIS A 198 8.75 -9.16 6.64
C HIS A 198 9.94 -8.32 6.16
N GLY A 199 10.92 -8.09 7.03
CA GLY A 199 12.04 -7.19 6.76
C GLY A 199 13.23 -7.41 7.68
N LYS A 200 13.96 -8.52 7.42
CA LYS A 200 15.38 -8.79 7.75
C LYS A 200 15.78 -8.86 9.24
N ALA A 201 15.91 -10.11 9.69
CA ALA A 201 16.84 -10.49 10.76
C ALA A 201 18.29 -10.13 10.36
N HIS A 202 19.03 -9.59 11.33
CA HIS A 202 20.44 -9.30 11.24
C HIS A 202 21.25 -10.54 10.85
N GLY A 203 21.90 -10.49 9.69
CA GLY A 203 22.97 -11.41 9.34
C GLY A 203 24.18 -11.13 10.22
N GLN A 204 24.30 -11.89 11.30
CA GLN A 204 25.47 -11.99 12.14
C GLN A 204 26.62 -12.52 11.27
N LYS A 205 27.57 -11.64 10.90
CA LYS A 205 28.81 -12.06 10.25
C LYS A 205 29.67 -12.77 11.30
N HIS A 206 29.83 -14.07 11.14
CA HIS A 206 30.94 -14.79 11.72
C HIS A 206 32.15 -14.58 10.81
N ASP A 207 33.14 -13.83 11.30
CA ASP A 207 34.50 -13.88 10.75
C ASP A 207 35.13 -15.23 11.11
N ARG A 208 35.63 -15.93 10.10
CA ARG A 208 36.68 -16.95 10.20
C ARG A 208 37.54 -16.91 8.96
#